data_AF-A0A3D3YUL0-F1
#
_entry.id   AF-A0A3D3YUL0-F1
#
_cell.length_a   1.000
_cell.length_b   1.000
_cell.length_c   1.000
_cell.angle_alpha   90.00
_cell.angle_beta   90.00
_cell.angle_gamma   90.00
#
_symmetry.space_group_name_H-M   'P 1'
#
loop_
_entity.id
_entity.type
_entity.pdbx_description
1 polymer ?
#
loop_
_entity_poly.entity_id
_entity_poly.type
_entity_poly.pdbx_seq_one_letter_code
_entity_poly.pdbx_strand_id
1 'polypeptide(L)'
;FVAWELRTEHPMLNISFFQNARFTAASMSVTLVFFALFGSLFFLTQYLQFVLGYTALQAGVRVAPIALAIMIAAPTSGRLVAKLGNKVMVFVGMTIVAGG
;
A
#
# COMPACT_ATOMS: atom_id res chain seq x y z
N PHE A 1 -1.13 -25.34 2.61
CA PHE A 1 -0.12 -24.57 1.84
C PHE A 1 1.12 -24.32 2.70
N VAL A 2 1.02 -23.55 3.80
CA VAL A 2 2.13 -23.26 4.74
C VAL A 2 2.90 -24.50 5.24
N ALA A 3 2.21 -25.60 5.57
CA ALA A 3 2.85 -26.83 6.05
C ALA A 3 3.61 -27.62 4.96
N TRP A 4 3.32 -27.36 3.68
CA TRP A 4 3.93 -28.06 2.54
C TRP A 4 5.21 -27.37 2.08
N GLU A 5 5.25 -26.04 2.17
CA GLU A 5 6.37 -25.17 1.79
C GLU A 5 7.54 -25.19 2.79
N LEU A 6 7.29 -25.63 4.03
CA LEU A 6 8.32 -25.87 5.07
C LEU A 6 9.16 -27.13 4.83
N ARG A 7 8.78 -28.01 3.90
CA ARG A 7 9.47 -29.29 3.62
C ARG A 7 10.30 -29.28 2.33
N THR A 8 10.37 -28.15 1.62
CA THR A 8 11.04 -28.05 0.32
C THR A 8 12.39 -27.36 0.48
N GLU A 9 13.47 -27.94 -0.06
CA GLU A 9 14.86 -27.45 0.09
C GLU A 9 15.16 -26.10 -0.59
N HIS A 10 14.28 -25.63 -1.49
CA HIS A 10 14.40 -24.33 -2.17
C HIS A 10 13.08 -23.54 -2.13
N PRO A 11 12.67 -22.99 -0.98
CA PRO A 11 11.46 -22.17 -0.90
C PRO A 11 11.74 -20.77 -1.48
N MET A 12 10.91 -20.32 -2.43
CA MET A 12 10.97 -18.95 -3.00
C MET A 12 10.72 -17.87 -1.93
N LEU A 13 10.14 -18.26 -0.79
CA LEU A 13 9.81 -17.37 0.32
C LEU A 13 10.17 -18.08 1.62
N ASN A 14 11.33 -17.73 2.19
CA ASN A 14 11.82 -18.35 3.41
C ASN A 14 10.96 -17.87 4.60
N ILE A 15 10.05 -18.73 5.08
CA ILE A 15 9.05 -18.41 6.11
C ILE A 15 9.71 -17.97 7.44
N SER A 16 11.00 -18.28 7.64
CA SER A 16 11.83 -17.77 8.74
C SER A 16 11.90 -16.24 8.81
N PHE A 17 11.68 -15.51 7.71
CA PHE A 17 11.62 -14.04 7.75
C PHE A 17 10.42 -13.52 8.56
N PHE A 18 9.28 -14.23 8.58
CA PHE A 18 8.13 -13.88 9.42
C PHE A 18 8.33 -14.17 10.92
N GLN A 19 9.41 -14.87 11.30
CA GLN A 19 9.80 -14.96 12.71
C GLN A 19 10.48 -13.67 13.19
N ASN A 20 10.97 -12.84 12.28
CA ASN A 20 11.53 -11.55 12.62
C ASN A 20 10.40 -10.55 12.85
N ALA A 21 10.24 -10.10 14.10
CA ALA A 21 9.23 -9.13 14.49
C ALA A 21 9.24 -7.85 13.62
N ARG A 22 10.41 -7.41 13.12
CA ARG A 22 10.50 -6.25 12.23
C ARG A 22 9.87 -6.52 10.86
N PHE A 23 10.06 -7.72 10.31
CA PHE A 23 9.48 -8.10 9.03
C PHE A 23 7.96 -8.28 9.16
N THR A 24 7.51 -8.98 10.20
CA THR A 24 6.07 -9.15 10.47
C THR A 24 5.36 -7.83 10.75
N ALA A 25 5.97 -6.93 11.52
CA ALA A 25 5.43 -5.59 11.73
C ALA A 25 5.38 -4.77 10.43
N ALA A 26 6.39 -4.88 9.57
CA ALA A 26 6.39 -4.22 8.26
C ALA A 26 5.29 -4.78 7.34
N SER A 27 5.15 -6.10 7.25
CA SER A 27 4.08 -6.74 6.47
C SER A 27 2.70 -6.38 7.00
N MET A 28 2.46 -6.43 8.31
CA MET A 28 1.19 -6.00 8.91
C MET A 28 0.88 -4.54 8.63
N SER A 29 1.89 -3.66 8.71
CA SER A 29 1.71 -2.24 8.40
C SER A 29 1.29 -2.05 6.95
N VAL A 30 1.93 -2.74 6.01
CA VAL A 30 1.56 -2.71 4.59
C VAL A 30 0.13 -3.22 4.38
N THR A 31 -0.24 -4.33 5.02
CA THR A 31 -1.62 -4.84 4.98
C THR A 31 -2.63 -3.84 5.51
N LEU A 32 -2.38 -3.22 6.65
CA LEU A 32 -3.25 -2.20 7.24
C LEU A 32 -3.39 -0.97 6.35
N VAL A 33 -2.30 -0.51 5.74
CA VAL A 33 -2.32 0.61 4.79
C VAL A 33 -3.17 0.28 3.57
N PHE A 34 -3.00 -0.90 2.97
CA PHE A 34 -3.82 -1.32 1.84
C PHE A 34 -5.29 -1.47 2.24
N PHE A 35 -5.57 -2.06 3.40
CA PHE A 35 -6.93 -2.19 3.91
C PHE A 35 -7.60 -0.82 4.09
N ALA A 36 -6.91 0.13 4.73
CA ALA A 36 -7.40 1.49 4.91
C ALA A 36 -7.59 2.21 3.56
N LEU A 37 -6.67 2.03 2.62
CA LEU A 37 -6.75 2.59 1.27
C LEU A 37 -7.99 2.09 0.52
N PHE A 38 -8.18 0.78 0.44
CA PHE A 38 -9.33 0.18 -0.23
C PHE A 38 -10.65 0.54 0.45
N GLY A 39 -10.68 0.51 1.79
CA GLY A 39 -11.85 0.93 2.57
C GLY A 39 -12.22 2.39 2.33
N SER A 40 -11.22 3.28 2.33
CA SER A 40 -11.43 4.72 2.08
C SER A 40 -11.86 5.00 0.65
N LEU A 41 -11.26 4.34 -0.35
CA LEU A 41 -11.66 4.45 -1.75
C LEU A 41 -13.09 3.97 -1.98
N PHE A 42 -13.46 2.84 -1.38
CA PHE A 42 -14.82 2.33 -1.42
C PHE A 42 -15.80 3.36 -0.83
N PHE A 43 -15.51 3.85 0.38
CA PHE A 43 -16.34 4.84 1.06
C PHE A 43 -16.45 6.16 0.27
N LEU A 44 -15.35 6.65 -0.29
CA LEU A 44 -15.31 7.86 -1.11
C LEU A 44 -16.16 7.70 -2.38
N THR A 45 -16.02 6.57 -3.08
CA THR A 45 -16.79 6.31 -4.30
C THR A 45 -18.28 6.17 -3.98
N GLN A 46 -18.62 5.57 -2.84
CA GLN A 46 -20.00 5.47 -2.36
C GLN A 46 -20.56 6.84 -1.97
N TYR A 47 -19.78 7.68 -1.29
CA TYR A 47 -20.15 9.04 -0.93
C TYR A 47 -20.40 9.91 -2.18
N LEU A 48 -19.51 9.85 -3.16
CA LEU A 48 -19.66 10.57 -4.43
C LEU A 48 -20.94 10.16 -5.17
N GLN A 49 -21.30 8.88 -5.16
CA GLN A 49 -22.47 8.37 -5.87
C GLN A 49 -23.78 8.59 -5.11
N PHE A 50 -23.82 8.25 -3.82
CA PHE A 50 -25.06 8.24 -3.03
C PHE A 50 -25.37 9.57 -2.34
N VAL A 51 -24.36 10.36 -1.97
CA VAL A 51 -24.56 11.66 -1.30
C VAL A 51 -24.49 12.81 -2.28
N LEU A 52 -23.47 12.83 -3.15
CA LEU A 52 -23.29 13.88 -4.16
C LEU A 52 -24.04 13.62 -5.47
N GLY A 53 -24.69 12.46 -5.61
CA GLY A 53 -25.51 12.11 -6.77
C GLY A 53 -24.73 11.95 -8.08
N TYR A 54 -23.40 11.80 -8.02
CA TYR A 54 -22.58 11.62 -9.21
C TYR A 54 -22.79 10.25 -9.84
N THR A 55 -22.73 10.18 -11.17
CA THR A 55 -22.72 8.90 -11.87
C THR A 55 -21.40 8.17 -11.62
N ALA A 56 -21.40 6.84 -11.74
CA ALA A 56 -20.21 6.01 -11.56
C ALA A 56 -19.01 6.47 -12.42
N LEU A 57 -19.28 6.96 -13.64
CA LEU A 57 -18.25 7.50 -14.53
C LEU A 57 -17.58 8.76 -13.96
N GLN A 58 -18.37 9.68 -13.40
CA GLN A 58 -17.86 10.92 -12.81
C GLN A 58 -17.10 10.68 -11.50
N ALA A 59 -17.54 9.72 -10.69
CA ALA A 59 -16.79 9.29 -9.51
C ALA A 59 -15.45 8.64 -9.92
N GLY A 60 -15.47 7.76 -10.95
CA GLY A 60 -14.28 7.12 -11.49
C GLY A 60 -13.24 8.11 -12.02
N VAL A 61 -13.66 9.13 -12.77
CA VAL A 61 -12.75 10.18 -13.29
C VAL A 61 -12.10 10.97 -12.16
N ARG A 62 -12.79 11.21 -11.04
CA ARG A 62 -12.22 11.92 -9.87
C ARG A 62 -11.28 11.05 -9.03
N VAL A 63 -11.47 9.74 -9.06
CA VAL A 63 -10.59 8.76 -8.41
C VAL A 63 -9.36 8.45 -9.28
N ALA A 64 -9.44 8.61 -10.61
CA ALA A 64 -8.36 8.30 -11.54
C ALA A 64 -7.01 8.99 -11.23
N PRO A 65 -6.94 10.27 -10.82
CA PRO A 65 -5.68 10.91 -10.43
C PRO A 65 -4.99 10.20 -9.26
N ILE A 66 -5.76 9.69 -8.29
CA ILE A 66 -5.22 8.94 -7.15
C ILE A 66 -4.61 7.62 -7.65
N ALA A 67 -5.31 6.91 -8.53
CA ALA A 67 -4.79 5.66 -9.11
C ALA A 67 -3.51 5.89 -9.93
N LEU A 68 -3.44 6.98 -10.71
CA LEU A 68 -2.24 7.37 -11.47
C LEU A 68 -1.07 7.71 -10.55
N ALA A 69 -1.32 8.46 -9.48
CA ALA A 69 -0.29 8.77 -8.48
C ALA A 69 0.28 7.50 -7.84
N ILE A 70 -0.59 6.55 -7.46
CA ILE A 70 -0.16 5.26 -6.89
C ILE A 70 0.61 4.43 -7.93
N MET A 71 0.17 4.41 -9.19
CA MET A 71 0.83 3.66 -10.27
C MET A 71 2.26 4.15 -10.53
N ILE A 72 2.50 5.46 -10.37
CA ILE A 72 3.85 6.04 -10.49
C ILE A 72 4.64 5.82 -9.20
N ALA A 73 4.02 5.98 -8.03
CA ALA A 73 4.66 5.89 -6.73
C ALA A 73 5.10 4.45 -6.39
N ALA A 74 4.30 3.44 -6.70
CA ALA A 74 4.59 2.04 -6.36
C ALA A 74 5.94 1.54 -6.93
N PRO A 75 6.23 1.62 -8.24
CA PRO A 75 7.51 1.18 -8.80
C PRO A 75 8.68 2.11 -8.46
N THR A 76 8.41 3.40 -8.21
CA THR A 76 9.46 4.35 -7.84
C THR A 76 9.87 4.21 -6.37
N SER A 77 8.97 3.76 -5.49
CA SER A 77 9.23 3.58 -4.06
C SER A 77 10.37 2.57 -3.80
N GLY A 78 10.35 1.40 -4.44
CA GLY A 78 11.41 0.39 -4.28
C GLY A 78 12.78 0.90 -4.74
N ARG A 79 12.81 1.66 -5.85
CA ARG A 79 14.04 2.28 -6.37
C ARG A 79 14.53 3.42 -5.47
N LEU A 80 13.63 4.24 -4.94
CA LEU A 80 13.98 5.34 -4.03
C LEU A 80 14.44 4.82 -2.67
N VAL A 81 13.81 3.80 -2.11
CA VAL A 81 14.25 3.19 -0.84
C VAL A 81 15.64 2.56 -0.98
N ALA A 82 15.91 1.90 -2.11
CA ALA A 82 17.24 1.37 -2.40
C ALA A 82 18.31 2.45 -2.57
N LYS A 83 17.96 3.64 -3.09
CA LYS A 83 18.90 4.76 -3.31
C LYS A 83 19.06 5.71 -2.11
N LEU A 84 17.98 6.02 -1.40
CA LEU A 84 17.92 7.05 -0.35
C LEU A 84 17.92 6.46 1.07
N GLY A 85 17.69 5.15 1.19
CA GLY A 85 17.57 4.48 2.48
C GLY A 85 16.23 4.71 3.16
N ASN A 86 15.81 3.75 3.99
CA ASN A 86 14.49 3.74 4.64
C ASN A 86 14.22 4.99 5.50
N LYS A 87 15.25 5.55 6.15
CA LYS A 87 15.13 6.74 7.02
C LYS A 87 14.66 7.99 6.26
N VAL A 88 15.23 8.26 5.09
CA VAL A 88 14.88 9.46 4.30
C VAL A 88 13.46 9.33 3.75
N MET A 89 13.06 8.12 3.33
CA MET A 89 11.71 7.88 2.84
C MET A 89 10.64 8.08 3.91
N VAL A 90 10.87 7.57 5.13
CA VAL A 90 9.94 7.77 6.24
C VAL A 90 9.83 9.26 6.61
N PHE A 91 10.95 9.99 6.61
CA PHE A 91 10.96 11.42 6.91
C PHE A 91 10.17 12.22 5.86
N VAL A 92 10.37 11.95 4.57
CA VAL A 92 9.64 12.59 3.47
C VAL A 92 8.15 12.25 3.52
N GLY A 93 7.79 10.99 3.79
CA GLY A 93 6.39 10.60 3.95
C GLY A 93 5.70 11.34 5.10
N MET A 94 6.37 11.43 6.25
CA MET A 94 5.84 12.16 7.40
C MET A 94 5.71 13.66 7.15
N THR A 95 6.66 14.30 6.46
CA THR A 95 6.55 15.74 6.15
C THR A 95 5.48 16.04 5.11
N ILE A 96 5.25 15.15 4.14
CA ILE A 96 4.15 15.30 3.18
C ILE A 96 2.79 15.18 3.89
N VAL A 97 2.65 14.22 4.82
CA VAL A 97 1.40 14.06 5.59
C VAL A 97 1.18 15.22 6.56
N ALA A 98 2.25 15.74 7.17
CA ALA A 98 2.16 16.85 8.12
C ALA A 98 1.97 18.22 7.46
N GLY A 99 2.49 18.39 6.24
CA GLY A 99 2.38 19.63 5.46
C GLY A 99 1.23 19.65 4.45
N GLY A 100 0.50 18.54 4.32
CA GLY A 100 -0.66 18.39 3.42
C GLY A 100 -1.93 19.03 3.97
#